data_AF-A0A1E7FUN4-F1
#
_entry.id   AF-A0A1E7FUN4-F1
#
_cell.length_a   1.000
_cell.length_b   1.000
_cell.length_c   1.000
_cell.angle_alpha   90.00
_cell.angle_beta   90.00
_cell.angle_gamma   90.00
#
_symmetry.space_group_name_H-M   'P 1'
#
loop_
_entity.id
_entity.type
_entity.pdbx_description
1 polymer ?
#
loop_
_entity_poly.entity_id
_entity_poly.type
_entity_poly.pdbx_seq_one_letter_code
_entity_poly.pdbx_strand_id
1 'polypeptide(L)'
;MEAYEVTQEELKAKFPTKDVLEKWHKGEEAEWPPFEETELPELRFAIGTKVFCRIGPDAETDWAKGEVVQLWYTEKNWPPGSFAPYKIKLDDGRQIFAPGDMDAVIKERIE
;
A
#
# COMPACT_ATOMS: atom_id res chain seq x y z
N MET A 1 -10.36 25.28 6.10
CA MET A 1 -9.70 25.02 4.80
C MET A 1 -8.28 25.48 4.95
N GLU A 2 -7.35 24.55 5.10
CA GLU A 2 -5.91 24.87 5.08
C GLU A 2 -5.51 24.89 3.61
N ALA A 3 -5.11 26.06 3.11
CA ALA A 3 -4.55 26.18 1.77
C ALA A 3 -3.11 25.66 1.82
N TYR A 4 -2.84 24.56 1.12
CA TYR A 4 -1.49 24.06 0.93
C TYR A 4 -0.79 24.90 -0.14
N GLU A 5 0.43 25.35 0.12
CA GLU A 5 1.26 26.02 -0.90
C GLU A 5 1.68 24.97 -1.94
N VAL A 6 1.02 24.97 -3.10
CA VAL A 6 1.34 24.07 -4.20
C VAL A 6 2.45 24.70 -5.05
N THR A 7 3.55 23.97 -5.24
CA THR A 7 4.65 24.41 -6.11
C THR A 7 4.30 24.27 -7.58
N GLN A 8 4.99 25.02 -8.46
CA GLN A 8 4.80 24.92 -9.91
C GLN A 8 5.12 23.52 -10.46
N GLU A 9 5.98 22.77 -9.77
CA GLU A 9 6.38 21.41 -10.15
C GLU A 9 5.27 20.40 -9.85
N GLU A 10 4.64 20.50 -8.66
CA GLU A 10 3.47 19.70 -8.31
C GLU A 10 2.28 19.99 -9.23
N LEU A 11 2.06 21.27 -9.56
CA LEU A 11 1.03 21.66 -10.52
C LEU A 11 1.28 21.03 -11.89
N LYS A 12 2.52 21.05 -12.39
CA LYS A 12 2.88 20.44 -13.68
C LYS A 12 2.75 18.92 -13.68
N ALA A 13 3.04 18.27 -12.56
CA ALA A 13 2.91 16.81 -12.42
C ALA A 13 1.45 16.36 -12.39
N LYS A 14 0.55 17.15 -11.80
CA LYS A 14 -0.89 16.83 -11.71
C LYS A 14 -1.73 17.44 -12.84
N PHE A 15 -1.15 18.31 -13.67
CA PHE A 15 -1.87 18.95 -14.77
C PHE A 15 -2.15 17.96 -15.91
N PRO A 16 -3.32 18.07 -16.57
CA PRO A 16 -3.65 17.22 -17.68
C PRO A 16 -2.74 17.52 -18.86
N THR A 17 -2.56 16.50 -19.72
CA THR A 17 -1.83 16.68 -20.96
C THR A 17 -2.54 17.67 -21.88
N LYS A 18 -1.78 18.29 -22.78
CA LYS A 18 -2.31 19.26 -23.76
C LYS A 18 -3.46 18.66 -24.59
N ASP A 19 -3.40 17.37 -24.88
CA ASP A 19 -4.43 16.63 -25.62
C ASP A 19 -5.79 16.62 -24.89
N VAL A 20 -5.78 16.40 -23.57
CA VAL A 20 -7.01 16.43 -22.75
C VAL A 20 -7.60 17.83 -22.69
N LEU A 21 -6.75 18.86 -22.56
CA LEU A 21 -7.20 20.27 -22.59
C LEU A 21 -7.81 20.65 -23.94
N GLU A 22 -7.22 20.18 -25.05
CA GLU A 22 -7.74 20.44 -26.40
C GLU A 22 -9.10 19.76 -26.64
N LYS A 23 -9.30 18.54 -26.13
CA LYS A 23 -10.59 17.84 -26.18
C LYS A 23 -11.67 18.56 -25.37
N TRP A 24 -11.36 18.97 -24.14
CA TRP A 24 -12.28 19.77 -23.32
C TRP A 24 -12.64 21.11 -23.96
N HIS A 25 -11.66 21.80 -24.56
CA HIS A 25 -11.91 23.04 -25.28
C HIS A 25 -12.87 22.85 -26.48
N LYS A 26 -12.87 21.66 -27.10
CA LYS A 26 -13.78 21.31 -28.20
C LYS A 26 -15.15 20.80 -27.73
N GLY A 27 -15.37 20.68 -26.42
CA GLY A 27 -16.59 20.12 -25.84
C GLY A 27 -16.67 18.59 -25.92
N GLU A 28 -15.55 17.93 -26.18
CA GLU A 28 -15.44 16.48 -26.18
C GLU A 28 -15.19 15.98 -24.75
N GLU A 29 -15.83 14.86 -24.39
CA GLU A 29 -15.55 14.17 -23.15
C GLU A 29 -14.12 13.59 -23.22
N ALA A 30 -13.23 14.11 -22.38
CA ALA A 30 -11.95 13.51 -22.12
C ALA A 30 -11.84 13.26 -20.62
N GLU A 31 -11.37 12.08 -20.26
CA GLU A 31 -11.07 11.79 -18.88
C GLU A 31 -9.84 12.61 -18.50
N TRP A 32 -9.89 13.26 -17.33
CA TRP A 32 -8.67 13.77 -16.71
C TRP A 32 -7.67 12.62 -16.70
N PRO A 33 -6.42 12.82 -17.15
CA PRO A 33 -5.48 11.71 -17.20
C PRO A 33 -5.43 11.09 -15.81
N PRO A 34 -5.36 9.74 -15.73
CA PRO A 34 -5.41 9.07 -14.44
C PRO A 34 -4.38 9.76 -13.54
N PHE A 35 -4.83 10.21 -12.37
CA PHE A 35 -3.90 10.48 -11.27
C PHE A 35 -2.97 9.28 -11.28
N GLU A 36 -1.66 9.50 -11.49
CA GLU A 36 -0.66 8.42 -11.39
C GLU A 36 -1.15 7.49 -10.30
N GLU A 37 -1.67 6.33 -10.72
CA GLU A 37 -2.09 5.29 -9.80
C GLU A 37 -0.85 5.13 -8.97
N THR A 38 -0.92 5.54 -7.72
CA THR A 38 0.29 5.67 -6.90
C THR A 38 0.79 4.25 -6.84
N GLU A 39 1.79 3.92 -7.68
CA GLU A 39 2.24 2.55 -7.90
C GLU A 39 2.92 2.18 -6.60
N LEU A 40 2.11 1.68 -5.67
CA LEU A 40 2.56 1.31 -4.36
C LEU A 40 3.69 0.31 -4.59
N PRO A 41 4.85 0.53 -3.96
CA PRO A 41 6.05 -0.21 -4.32
C PRO A 41 5.79 -1.72 -4.26
N GLU A 42 6.35 -2.48 -5.20
CA GLU A 42 6.21 -3.93 -5.17
C GLU A 42 6.78 -4.49 -3.86
N LEU A 43 5.92 -5.22 -3.15
CA LEU A 43 6.26 -5.84 -1.87
C LEU A 43 6.95 -7.19 -2.10
N ARG A 44 7.83 -7.60 -1.17
CA ARG A 44 8.58 -8.86 -1.26
C ARG A 44 7.70 -10.11 -1.31
N PHE A 45 6.52 -10.07 -0.69
CA PHE A 45 5.61 -11.20 -0.62
C PHE A 45 4.28 -10.92 -1.33
N ALA A 46 3.82 -11.88 -2.14
CA ALA A 46 2.54 -11.80 -2.81
C ALA A 46 1.41 -12.36 -1.93
N ILE A 47 0.16 -12.13 -2.34
CA ILE A 47 -1.01 -12.76 -1.72
C ILE A 47 -0.91 -14.28 -1.92
N GLY A 48 -1.10 -15.04 -0.85
CA GLY A 48 -0.96 -16.49 -0.80
C GLY A 48 0.42 -16.98 -0.37
N THR A 49 1.42 -16.10 -0.25
CA THR A 49 2.76 -16.51 0.19
C THR A 49 2.74 -16.92 1.67
N LYS A 50 3.36 -18.07 1.97
CA LYS A 50 3.55 -18.57 3.33
C LYS A 50 4.71 -17.83 4.00
N VAL A 51 4.45 -17.24 5.16
CA VAL A 51 5.42 -16.40 5.87
C VAL A 51 5.42 -16.74 7.36
N PHE A 52 6.55 -16.45 8.01
CA PHE A 52 6.63 -16.34 9.46
C PHE A 52 6.47 -14.87 9.85
N CYS A 53 5.55 -14.59 10.77
CA CYS A 53 5.34 -13.26 11.33
C CYS A 53 5.66 -13.25 12.81
N ARG A 54 6.28 -12.16 13.25
CA ARG A 54 6.55 -11.94 14.67
C ARG A 54 5.28 -11.50 15.40
N ILE A 55 4.92 -12.21 16.47
CA ILE A 55 3.68 -11.98 17.25
C ILE A 55 3.92 -11.49 18.68
N GLY A 56 5.19 -11.40 19.11
CA GLY A 56 5.53 -11.07 20.49
C GLY A 56 6.81 -10.24 20.62
N PRO A 57 7.08 -9.78 21.86
CA PRO A 57 8.24 -8.93 22.16
C PRO A 57 9.56 -9.70 22.02
N ASP A 58 9.56 -11.03 22.15
CA ASP A 58 10.76 -11.81 21.99
C ASP A 58 11.11 -11.97 20.49
N ALA A 59 12.35 -11.62 20.13
CA ALA A 59 12.77 -11.62 18.73
C ALA A 59 13.07 -13.03 18.19
N GLU A 60 13.28 -14.00 19.07
CA GLU A 60 13.76 -15.34 18.69
C GLU A 60 12.67 -16.40 18.80
N THR A 61 11.76 -16.29 19.77
CA THR A 61 10.77 -17.35 20.06
C THR A 61 9.36 -17.05 19.60
N ASP A 62 8.96 -15.79 19.41
CA ASP A 62 7.59 -15.40 19.10
C ASP A 62 7.31 -15.27 17.59
N TRP A 63 7.63 -16.32 16.81
CA TRP A 63 7.31 -16.40 15.38
C TRP A 63 6.12 -17.32 15.12
N ALA A 64 5.08 -16.80 14.49
CA ALA A 64 3.89 -17.55 14.09
C ALA A 64 3.85 -17.77 12.58
N LYS A 65 3.40 -18.96 12.17
CA LYS A 65 3.19 -19.31 10.77
C LYS A 65 1.88 -18.69 10.27
N GLY A 66 1.93 -18.09 9.09
CA GLY A 66 0.75 -17.55 8.44
C GLY A 66 0.89 -17.48 6.92
N GLU A 67 -0.16 -16.93 6.31
CA GLU A 67 -0.27 -16.68 4.88
C GLU A 67 -0.67 -15.23 4.64
N VAL A 68 -0.03 -14.57 3.68
CA VAL A 68 -0.40 -13.22 3.27
C VAL A 68 -1.75 -13.26 2.57
N VAL A 69 -2.74 -12.54 3.08
CA VAL A 69 -4.09 -12.49 2.51
C VAL A 69 -4.42 -11.19 1.81
N GLN A 70 -3.69 -10.11 2.11
CA GLN A 70 -3.89 -8.79 1.50
C GLN A 70 -2.61 -7.97 1.57
N LEU A 71 -2.37 -7.16 0.54
CA LEU A 71 -1.30 -6.16 0.49
C LEU A 71 -1.86 -4.76 0.76
N TRP A 72 -1.02 -3.86 1.26
CA TRP A 72 -1.37 -2.46 1.50
C TRP A 72 -2.67 -2.30 2.32
N TYR A 73 -2.76 -3.05 3.41
CA TYR A 73 -3.92 -3.07 4.29
C TYR A 73 -4.06 -1.78 5.07
N THR A 74 -5.28 -1.25 5.16
CA THR A 74 -5.61 -0.14 6.04
C THR A 74 -6.85 -0.47 6.86
N GLU A 75 -6.89 0.01 8.09
CA GLU A 75 -8.01 -0.18 9.01
C GLU A 75 -8.81 1.11 9.11
N LYS A 76 -10.14 1.00 9.28
CA LYS A 76 -11.03 2.19 9.34
C LYS A 76 -10.66 3.21 10.43
N ASN A 77 -9.99 2.76 11.48
CA ASN A 77 -9.60 3.58 12.62
C ASN A 77 -8.18 4.17 12.50
N TRP A 78 -7.48 3.96 11.38
CA TRP A 78 -6.14 4.50 11.16
C TRP A 78 -6.19 5.92 10.58
N PRO A 79 -5.18 6.76 10.86
CA PRO A 79 -5.10 8.07 10.25
C PRO A 79 -5.00 7.95 8.71
N PRO A 80 -5.56 8.92 7.96
CA PRO A 80 -5.52 8.90 6.50
C PRO A 80 -4.07 8.81 6.00
N GLY A 81 -3.84 7.91 5.04
CA GLY A 81 -2.50 7.63 4.51
C GLY A 81 -1.69 6.62 5.31
N SER A 82 -2.24 6.01 6.37
CA SER A 82 -1.59 4.89 7.07
C SER A 82 -2.01 3.55 6.48
N PHE A 83 -1.00 2.74 6.13
CA PHE A 83 -1.16 1.42 5.55
C PHE A 83 -0.10 0.48 6.11
N ALA A 84 -0.46 -0.79 6.23
CA ALA A 84 0.43 -1.89 6.56
C ALA A 84 0.74 -2.66 5.28
N PRO A 85 2.01 -2.95 4.99
CA PRO A 85 2.38 -3.71 3.80
C PRO A 85 1.62 -5.02 3.64
N TYR A 86 1.42 -5.76 4.73
CA TYR A 86 0.81 -7.09 4.68
C TYR A 86 -0.24 -7.29 5.74
N LYS A 87 -1.36 -7.93 5.35
CA LYS A 87 -2.28 -8.61 6.26
C LYS A 87 -2.03 -10.11 6.16
N ILE A 88 -1.85 -10.76 7.31
CA ILE A 88 -1.49 -12.16 7.41
C ILE A 88 -2.57 -12.90 8.19
N LYS A 89 -3.02 -14.03 7.66
CA LYS A 89 -3.84 -15.00 8.37
C LYS A 89 -2.93 -16.06 8.96
N LEU A 90 -2.88 -16.12 10.29
CA LEU A 90 -2.15 -17.15 11.02
C LEU A 90 -2.87 -18.50 10.88
N ASP A 91 -2.11 -19.59 10.97
CA ASP A 91 -2.66 -20.96 10.92
C ASP A 91 -3.67 -21.22 12.06
N ASP A 92 -3.47 -20.55 13.19
CA ASP A 92 -4.35 -20.52 14.37
C ASP A 92 -5.69 -19.76 14.12
N GLY A 93 -5.90 -19.23 12.91
CA GLY A 93 -7.13 -18.52 12.50
C GLY A 93 -7.15 -17.03 12.84
N ARG A 94 -6.23 -16.55 13.67
CA ARG A 94 -6.05 -15.12 13.96
C ARG A 94 -5.58 -14.35 12.72
N GLN A 95 -6.06 -13.11 12.59
CA GLN A 95 -5.61 -12.18 11.55
C GLN A 95 -4.73 -11.12 12.19
N ILE A 96 -3.52 -10.95 11.66
CA ILE A 96 -2.56 -9.94 12.10
C ILE A 96 -2.13 -9.10 10.89
N PHE A 97 -1.44 -8.00 11.15
CA PHE A 97 -0.83 -7.18 10.10
C PHE A 97 0.64 -6.96 10.44
N ALA A 98 1.48 -6.92 9.40
CA ALA A 98 2.88 -6.57 9.54
C ALA A 98 3.02 -5.06 9.30
N PRO A 99 3.50 -4.27 10.28
CA PRO A 99 3.64 -2.82 10.12
C PRO A 99 4.78 -2.40 9.17
N GLY A 100 5.66 -3.32 8.77
CA GLY A 100 6.78 -3.03 7.87
C GLY A 100 7.23 -4.27 7.09
N ASP A 101 7.76 -4.04 5.90
CA ASP A 101 8.35 -5.08 5.05
C ASP A 101 9.85 -5.24 5.39
N MET A 102 10.14 -5.85 6.53
CA MET A 102 11.50 -6.14 6.96
C MET A 102 11.59 -7.52 7.59
N ASP A 103 12.74 -8.19 7.44
CA ASP A 103 13.00 -9.51 8.02
C ASP A 103 12.82 -9.56 9.54
N ALA A 104 12.92 -8.42 10.24
CA ALA A 104 12.65 -8.35 11.68
C ALA A 104 11.16 -8.56 12.04
N VAL A 105 10.26 -8.48 11.06
CA VAL A 105 8.80 -8.54 11.23
C VAL A 105 8.18 -9.71 10.45
N ILE A 106 8.64 -9.91 9.21
CA ILE A 106 8.09 -10.88 8.28
C ILE A 106 9.22 -11.57 7.49
N LYS A 107 9.21 -12.90 7.50
CA LYS A 107 10.20 -13.73 6.80
C LYS A 107 9.49 -14.76 5.94
N GLU A 108 10.15 -15.15 4.85
CA GLU A 108 9.67 -16.27 4.05
C GLU A 108 9.67 -17.56 4.87
N ARG A 109 8.62 -18.37 4.72
CA ARG A 109 8.64 -19.75 5.18
C ARG A 109 9.24 -20.61 4.06
N ILE A 110 10.53 -20.89 4.18
CA ILE A 110 11.19 -21.90 3.34
C ILE A 110 10.78 -23.27 3.89
N GLU A 111 10.12 -24.09 3.07
CA GLU A 111 9.79 -25.49 3.38
C GLU A 111 10.90 -26.46 2.95
#